data_AF-A0A2E0F1Q8-F1
#
_entry.id   AF-A0A2E0F1Q8-F1
#
_cell.length_a   1.000
_cell.length_b   1.000
_cell.length_c   1.000
_cell.angle_alpha   90.00
_cell.angle_beta   90.00
_cell.angle_gamma   90.00
#
_symmetry.space_group_name_H-M   'P 1'
#
loop_
_entity.id
_entity.type
_entity.pdbx_description
1 polymer ?
#
loop_
_entity_poly.entity_id
_entity_poly.type
_entity_poly.pdbx_seq_one_letter_code
_entity_poly.pdbx_strand_id
1 'polypeptide(L)'
;MFVELVTKSMQNICNTNTDLTTNASVADRLPNLGTKQLALAKSKTSWAAWFWDAEVGYIHHDETVGVTWQVVGKGKVRCIRVWDDAYCYEGLAMMRTSMQLVDLEVELDPYVVVTPYTPRPASEASQEVCGPEVV
;
A
#
# COMPACT_ATOMS: atom_id res chain seq x y z
N MET A 1 -52.90 -18.63 -9.16
CA MET A 1 -52.03 -18.48 -10.34
C MET A 1 -51.54 -17.04 -10.31
N PHE A 2 -50.39 -16.71 -9.72
CA PHE A 2 -49.05 -16.97 -10.29
C PHE A 2 -49.16 -16.74 -11.81
N VAL A 3 -48.77 -15.62 -12.40
CA VAL A 3 -47.50 -14.90 -12.21
C VAL A 3 -47.69 -13.47 -12.78
N GLU A 4 -47.79 -12.46 -11.91
CA GLU A 4 -47.53 -11.05 -12.26
C GLU A 4 -46.01 -10.84 -12.32
N LEU A 5 -45.36 -11.47 -13.28
CA LEU A 5 -43.94 -11.33 -13.53
C LEU A 5 -43.76 -11.25 -15.03
N VAL A 6 -42.87 -10.36 -15.46
CA VAL A 6 -42.48 -10.13 -16.86
C VAL A 6 -43.35 -9.12 -17.61
N THR A 7 -43.43 -7.87 -17.13
CA THR A 7 -43.37 -6.67 -18.00
C THR A 7 -43.17 -5.39 -17.19
N LYS A 8 -42.13 -5.35 -16.34
CA LYS A 8 -41.60 -4.09 -15.80
C LYS A 8 -40.10 -4.23 -15.63
N SER A 9 -39.36 -3.78 -16.63
CA SER A 9 -38.12 -3.00 -16.50
C SER A 9 -37.28 -3.20 -17.75
N MET A 10 -37.62 -2.40 -18.75
CA MET A 10 -36.80 -2.15 -19.92
C MET A 10 -35.93 -0.94 -19.58
N GLN A 11 -34.77 -1.14 -18.93
CA GLN A 11 -33.70 -0.14 -18.94
C GLN A 11 -32.34 -0.78 -18.60
N ASN A 12 -31.48 -0.78 -19.62
CA ASN A 12 -30.05 -0.52 -19.55
C ASN A 12 -29.18 -1.46 -18.69
N ILE A 13 -28.76 -2.55 -19.33
CA ILE A 13 -27.41 -3.10 -19.12
C ILE A 13 -26.44 -2.06 -19.71
N CYS A 14 -26.07 -1.07 -18.91
CA CYS A 14 -24.93 -0.21 -19.20
C CYS A 14 -23.90 -0.45 -18.10
N ASN A 15 -22.72 -0.91 -18.51
CA ASN A 15 -21.49 -0.92 -17.75
C ASN A 15 -21.40 0.34 -16.88
N THR A 16 -21.44 0.16 -15.57
CA THR A 16 -20.87 1.11 -14.64
C THR A 16 -19.66 0.45 -14.01
N ASN A 17 -18.51 0.60 -14.67
CA ASN A 17 -17.28 0.84 -13.93
C ASN A 17 -17.53 2.13 -13.14
N THR A 18 -18.18 2.01 -11.99
CA THR A 18 -18.15 3.05 -10.97
C THR A 18 -16.75 3.00 -10.41
N ASP A 19 -15.85 3.72 -11.07
CA ASP A 19 -14.74 4.38 -10.40
C ASP A 19 -15.36 5.24 -9.30
N LEU A 20 -15.55 4.61 -8.14
CA LEU A 20 -15.79 5.31 -6.90
C LEU A 20 -14.43 5.90 -6.51
N THR A 21 -14.05 6.98 -7.17
CA THR A 21 -13.18 7.98 -6.56
C THR A 21 -13.99 8.63 -5.43
N THR A 22 -14.29 7.84 -4.41
CA THR A 22 -14.72 8.36 -3.12
C THR A 22 -13.60 9.29 -2.67
N ASN A 23 -13.95 10.54 -2.37
CA ASN A 23 -13.11 11.51 -1.65
C ASN A 23 -12.72 11.02 -0.23
N ALA A 24 -12.76 9.71 0.02
CA ALA A 24 -12.28 9.08 1.23
C ALA A 24 -10.76 9.27 1.33
N SER A 25 -10.32 9.73 2.49
CA SER A 25 -8.91 9.90 2.82
C SER A 25 -8.16 8.58 2.70
N VAL A 26 -6.84 8.62 2.55
CA VAL A 26 -6.04 7.38 2.52
C VAL A 26 -6.16 6.64 3.85
N ALA A 27 -6.25 7.36 4.97
CA ALA A 27 -6.50 6.75 6.28
C ALA A 27 -7.81 5.94 6.33
N ASP A 28 -8.88 6.42 5.69
CA ASP A 28 -10.18 5.73 5.66
C ASP A 28 -10.17 4.45 4.82
N ARG A 29 -9.21 4.33 3.89
CA ARG A 29 -9.06 3.16 3.00
C ARG A 29 -8.24 2.02 3.63
N LEU A 30 -7.58 2.28 4.77
CA LEU A 30 -6.74 1.26 5.39
C LEU A 30 -7.58 0.12 5.96
N PRO A 31 -7.23 -1.15 5.67
CA PRO A 31 -7.96 -2.28 6.21
C PRO A 31 -7.71 -2.45 7.71
N ASN A 32 -8.66 -3.06 8.40
CA ASN A 32 -8.43 -3.57 9.75
C ASN A 32 -7.50 -4.78 9.69
N LEU A 33 -6.41 -4.74 10.46
CA LEU A 33 -5.42 -5.81 10.47
C LEU A 33 -5.87 -6.99 11.35
N GLY A 34 -5.81 -8.19 10.80
CA GLY A 34 -6.00 -9.44 11.53
C GLY A 34 -4.81 -9.79 12.43
N THR A 35 -4.95 -10.85 13.22
CA THR A 35 -3.92 -11.31 14.16
C THR A 35 -2.58 -11.62 13.49
N LYS A 36 -2.61 -12.25 12.31
CA LYS A 36 -1.41 -12.58 11.52
C LYS A 36 -0.68 -11.32 11.06
N GLN A 37 -1.42 -10.36 10.50
CA GLN A 37 -0.87 -9.08 10.04
C GLN A 37 -0.29 -8.28 11.21
N LEU A 38 -0.98 -8.23 12.35
CA LEU A 38 -0.49 -7.57 13.57
C LEU A 38 0.78 -8.24 14.11
N ALA A 39 0.86 -9.57 14.09
CA ALA A 39 2.08 -10.29 14.49
C ALA A 39 3.25 -9.97 13.55
N LEU A 40 3.00 -9.91 12.24
CA LEU A 40 4.03 -9.54 11.27
C LEU A 40 4.48 -8.09 11.46
N ALA A 41 3.56 -7.14 11.65
CA ALA A 41 3.90 -5.75 11.98
C ALA A 41 4.76 -5.64 13.24
N LYS A 42 4.40 -6.35 14.32
CA LYS A 42 5.21 -6.42 15.55
C LYS A 42 6.62 -6.96 15.31
N SER A 43 6.80 -7.91 14.40
CA SER A 43 8.12 -8.44 14.05
C SER A 43 9.01 -7.46 13.25
N LYS A 44 8.43 -6.38 12.74
CA LYS A 44 9.11 -5.36 11.91
C LYS A 44 9.42 -4.07 12.68
N THR A 45 9.29 -4.06 14.00
CA THR A 45 9.63 -2.90 14.84
C THR A 45 11.10 -2.50 14.73
N SER A 46 12.04 -3.44 14.53
CA SER A 46 13.46 -3.08 14.31
C SER A 46 13.69 -2.29 13.02
N TRP A 47 12.96 -2.63 11.94
CA TRP A 47 12.98 -1.85 10.71
C TRP A 47 12.37 -0.46 10.93
N ALA A 48 11.26 -0.39 11.67
CA ALA A 48 10.62 0.88 11.98
C ALA A 48 11.49 1.77 12.88
N ALA A 49 12.18 1.20 13.87
CA ALA A 49 13.02 1.93 14.81
C ALA A 49 14.18 2.65 14.12
N TRP A 50 14.67 2.12 12.99
CA TRP A 50 15.74 2.72 12.22
C TRP A 50 15.41 4.14 11.72
N PHE A 51 14.12 4.50 11.54
CA PHE A 51 13.72 5.86 11.15
C PHE A 51 14.04 6.92 12.23
N TRP A 52 14.32 6.54 13.48
CA TRP A 52 14.78 7.48 14.50
C TRP A 52 16.18 8.05 14.23
N ASP A 53 17.03 7.25 13.57
CA ASP A 53 18.42 7.60 13.25
C ASP A 53 18.57 8.14 11.82
N ALA A 54 17.51 8.06 11.02
CA ALA A 54 17.50 8.57 9.65
C ALA A 54 17.48 10.10 9.61
N GLU A 55 18.18 10.68 8.62
CA GLU A 55 18.22 12.12 8.41
C GLU A 55 16.84 12.67 8.01
N VAL A 56 16.51 13.89 8.47
CA VAL A 56 15.31 14.59 8.00
C VAL A 56 15.41 14.82 6.50
N GLY A 57 14.36 14.45 5.77
CA GLY A 57 14.32 14.45 4.32
C GLY A 57 14.63 13.10 3.69
N TYR A 58 15.11 12.11 4.45
CA TYR A 58 15.32 10.75 3.93
C TYR A 58 14.03 10.17 3.37
N ILE A 59 14.13 9.54 2.21
CA ILE A 59 13.01 8.88 1.52
C ILE A 59 13.26 7.38 1.47
N HIS A 60 12.35 6.60 2.05
CA HIS A 60 12.33 5.15 1.92
C HIS A 60 11.28 4.75 0.90
N HIS A 61 11.72 4.10 -0.19
CA HIS A 61 10.82 3.52 -1.16
C HIS A 61 10.84 1.99 -1.06
N ASP A 62 9.67 1.38 -0.85
CA ASP A 62 9.49 -0.07 -0.93
C ASP A 62 8.64 -0.40 -2.17
N GLU A 63 9.30 -0.87 -3.23
CA GLU A 63 8.64 -1.30 -4.47
C GLU A 63 7.83 -2.59 -4.29
N THR A 64 8.17 -3.42 -3.30
CA THR A 64 7.47 -4.69 -3.08
C THR A 64 6.09 -4.44 -2.46
N VAL A 65 6.00 -3.45 -1.55
CA VAL A 65 4.76 -3.06 -0.88
C VAL A 65 4.06 -1.88 -1.56
N GLY A 66 4.74 -1.19 -2.49
CA GLY A 66 4.16 -0.06 -3.23
C GLY A 66 4.00 1.22 -2.41
N VAL A 67 4.78 1.39 -1.34
CA VAL A 67 4.68 2.52 -0.39
C VAL A 67 5.95 3.35 -0.41
N THR A 68 5.81 4.66 -0.24
CA THR A 68 6.95 5.59 -0.08
C THR A 68 6.78 6.45 1.16
N TRP A 69 7.81 6.45 2.00
CA TRP A 69 7.89 7.20 3.26
C TRP A 69 8.93 8.29 3.18
N GLN A 70 8.70 9.39 3.89
CA GLN A 70 9.64 10.47 4.10
C GLN A 70 9.80 10.75 5.60
N VAL A 71 11.04 10.92 6.06
CA VAL A 71 11.31 11.47 7.40
C VAL A 71 11.11 12.97 7.34
N VAL A 72 10.16 13.51 8.11
CA VAL A 72 9.83 14.95 8.09
C VAL A 72 10.32 15.68 9.35
N GLY A 73 10.75 14.93 10.36
CA GLY A 73 11.31 15.44 11.59
C GLY A 73 11.77 14.31 12.50
N LYS A 74 12.39 14.67 13.62
CA LYS A 74 12.79 13.68 14.63
C LYS A 74 11.55 12.95 15.16
N GLY A 75 11.54 11.62 15.05
CA GLY A 75 10.42 10.80 15.52
C GLY A 75 9.15 10.91 14.66
N LYS A 76 9.24 11.50 13.46
CA LYS A 76 8.07 11.81 12.64
C LYS A 76 8.29 11.45 11.17
N VAL A 77 7.39 10.62 10.65
CA VAL A 77 7.40 10.15 9.27
C VAL A 77 6.08 10.45 8.58
N ARG A 78 6.14 10.60 7.27
CA ARG A 78 4.99 10.88 6.41
C ARG A 78 4.97 9.91 5.25
N CYS A 79 3.82 9.31 4.98
CA CYS A 79 3.60 8.61 3.72
C CYS A 79 3.37 9.65 2.63
N ILE A 80 4.11 9.54 1.52
CA ILE A 80 3.97 10.47 0.38
C ILE A 80 3.40 9.77 -0.86
N ARG A 81 3.38 8.43 -0.88
CA ARG A 81 2.81 7.67 -1.99
C ARG A 81 2.37 6.27 -1.57
N VAL A 82 1.26 5.81 -2.12
CA VAL A 82 0.83 4.40 -2.12
C VAL A 82 0.31 4.02 -3.51
N TRP A 83 0.55 2.79 -3.95
CA TRP A 83 -0.12 2.26 -5.14
C TRP A 83 -1.58 1.90 -4.84
N ASP A 84 -2.45 2.14 -5.81
CA ASP A 84 -3.89 1.87 -5.71
C ASP A 84 -4.18 0.37 -5.90
N ASP A 85 -3.77 -0.42 -4.91
CA ASP A 85 -3.99 -1.86 -4.85
C ASP A 85 -4.22 -2.31 -3.40
N ALA A 86 -5.13 -3.25 -3.19
CA ALA A 86 -5.50 -3.73 -1.85
C ALA A 86 -4.31 -4.28 -1.06
N TYR A 87 -3.36 -4.95 -1.73
CA TYR A 87 -2.12 -5.43 -1.12
C TYR A 87 -1.26 -4.28 -0.60
N CYS A 88 -1.18 -3.19 -1.36
CA CYS A 88 -0.40 -2.01 -0.99
C CYS A 88 -1.04 -1.27 0.20
N TYR A 89 -2.38 -1.20 0.27
CA TYR A 89 -3.09 -0.64 1.43
C TYR A 89 -2.94 -1.51 2.69
N GLU A 90 -2.97 -2.85 2.58
CA GLU A 90 -2.66 -3.74 3.72
C GLU A 90 -1.23 -3.53 4.20
N GLY A 91 -0.27 -3.49 3.27
CA GLY A 91 1.14 -3.24 3.59
C GLY A 91 1.37 -1.87 4.24
N LEU A 92 0.73 -0.81 3.75
CA LEU A 92 0.74 0.52 4.36
C LEU A 92 0.22 0.47 5.80
N ALA A 93 -0.91 -0.21 6.05
CA ALA A 93 -1.47 -0.37 7.40
C ALA A 93 -0.50 -1.11 8.34
N MET A 94 0.18 -2.15 7.85
CA MET A 94 1.17 -2.91 8.61
C MET A 94 2.45 -2.10 8.91
N MET A 95 2.97 -1.38 7.93
CA MET A 95 4.12 -0.48 8.11
C MET A 95 3.81 0.62 9.12
N ARG A 96 2.64 1.28 8.98
CA ARG A 96 2.13 2.26 9.94
C ARG A 96 2.07 1.69 11.36
N THR A 97 1.51 0.49 11.51
CA THR A 97 1.42 -0.18 12.81
C THR A 97 2.81 -0.42 13.40
N SER A 98 3.77 -0.87 12.58
CA SER A 98 5.15 -1.11 13.02
C SER A 98 5.83 0.18 13.51
N MET A 99 5.60 1.30 12.80
CA MET A 99 6.10 2.63 13.15
C MET A 99 5.47 3.16 14.45
N GLN A 100 4.16 3.02 14.61
CA GLN A 100 3.47 3.44 15.83
C GLN A 100 3.90 2.64 17.06
N LEU A 101 4.28 1.36 16.89
CA LEU A 101 4.80 0.52 17.98
C LEU A 101 6.20 0.94 18.49
N VAL A 102 6.91 1.80 17.74
CA VAL A 102 8.20 2.38 18.14
C VAL A 102 8.10 3.89 18.33
N ASP A 103 6.89 4.36 18.66
CA ASP A 103 6.58 5.75 19.00
C ASP A 103 6.88 6.77 17.89
N LEU A 104 6.84 6.35 16.62
CA LEU A 104 6.87 7.28 15.50
C LEU A 104 5.50 7.91 15.27
N GLU A 105 5.47 9.24 15.14
CA GLU A 105 4.32 9.95 14.61
C GLU A 105 4.22 9.71 13.10
N VAL A 106 3.05 9.23 12.65
CA VAL A 106 2.81 8.87 11.24
C VAL A 106 1.77 9.79 10.62
N GLU A 107 2.17 10.55 9.62
CA GLU A 107 1.28 11.37 8.79
C GLU A 107 0.89 10.64 7.50
N LEU A 108 -0.41 10.60 7.19
CA LEU A 108 -0.93 10.09 5.93
C LEU A 108 -1.56 11.23 5.14
N ASP A 109 -2.77 11.62 5.54
CA ASP A 109 -3.50 12.69 4.87
C ASP A 109 -3.04 14.08 5.35
N PRO A 110 -3.03 15.10 4.46
CA PRO A 110 -3.42 15.09 3.05
C PRO A 110 -2.28 14.77 2.08
N TYR A 111 -1.21 14.10 2.55
CA TYR A 111 0.07 14.07 1.86
C TYR A 111 0.26 12.89 0.90
N VAL A 112 -0.50 11.81 1.07
CA VAL A 112 -0.32 10.61 0.26
C VAL A 112 -0.85 10.82 -1.15
N VAL A 113 0.02 10.64 -2.15
CA VAL A 113 -0.39 10.52 -3.55
C VAL A 113 -0.76 9.06 -3.84
N VAL A 114 -2.03 8.81 -4.16
CA VAL A 114 -2.48 7.50 -4.65
C VAL A 114 -2.09 7.38 -6.13
N THR A 115 -1.23 6.43 -6.44
CA THR A 115 -0.74 6.21 -7.81
C THR A 115 -1.36 4.92 -8.38
N PRO A 116 -1.93 4.93 -9.59
CA PRO A 116 -2.44 3.71 -10.21
C PRO A 116 -1.40 2.60 -10.22
N TYR A 117 -1.78 1.41 -9.77
CA TYR A 117 -0.88 0.25 -9.84
C TYR A 117 -0.68 -0.15 -11.30
N THR A 118 0.57 -0.11 -11.77
CA THR A 118 0.93 -0.62 -13.09
C THR A 118 1.81 -1.85 -12.88
N PRO A 119 1.32 -3.07 -13.17
CA PRO A 119 2.13 -4.27 -13.06
C PRO A 119 3.42 -4.10 -13.86
N ARG A 120 4.58 -4.31 -13.24
CA ARG A 120 5.83 -4.39 -13.99
C ARG A 120 5.67 -5.54 -14.99
N PRO A 121 5.84 -5.33 -16.31
CA PRO A 121 5.87 -6.44 -17.24
C PRO A 121 6.94 -7.42 -16.75
N ALA A 122 6.61 -8.71 -16.72
CA ALA A 122 7.52 -9.78 -16.31
C ALA A 122 8.73 -9.83 -17.24
N SER A 123 9.69 -8.94 -17.03
CA SER A 123 10.95 -8.87 -17.74
C SER A 123 11.95 -9.66 -16.91
N GLU A 124 12.15 -10.89 -17.38
CA GLU A 124 13.35 -11.72 -17.28
C GLU A 124 14.13 -11.58 -15.96
N ALA A 125 13.86 -12.53 -15.05
CA ALA A 125 14.79 -12.87 -13.99
C ALA A 125 16.21 -12.92 -14.57
N SER A 126 17.09 -12.09 -14.03
CA SER A 126 18.50 -12.02 -14.39
C SER A 126 19.06 -13.44 -14.50
N GLN A 127 19.31 -13.92 -15.72
CA GLN A 127 20.15 -15.09 -15.92
C GLN A 127 21.54 -14.67 -15.44
N GLU A 128 21.94 -15.13 -14.25
CA GLU A 128 23.35 -15.24 -13.89
C GLU A 128 24.01 -16.11 -14.97
N VAL A 129 24.70 -15.48 -15.91
CA VAL A 129 25.60 -16.17 -16.82
C VAL A 129 26.76 -16.67 -15.97
N CYS A 130 26.75 -17.97 -15.67
CA CYS A 130 27.92 -18.69 -15.15
C CYS A 130 29.06 -18.47 -16.15
N GLY A 131 30.08 -17.70 -15.76
CA GLY A 131 31.25 -17.43 -16.59
C GLY A 131 32.01 -18.72 -16.89
N PRO A 132 32.62 -18.88 -18.08
CA PRO A 132 33.30 -20.11 -18.43
C PRO A 132 34.57 -20.28 -17.59
N GLU A 133 34.68 -21.41 -16.89
CA GLU A 133 35.92 -21.86 -16.28
C GLU A 133 36.89 -22.23 -17.42
N VAL A 134 37.98 -21.46 -17.54
CA VAL A 134 39.09 -21.77 -18.44
C VAL A 134 39.97 -22.84 -17.77
N VAL A 135 40.04 -24.01 -18.40
CA VAL A 135 40.96 -25.12 -18.04
C VAL A 135 42.24 -25.01 -18.85
#